data_AF-A0A4S4E1K8-F1
#
_entry.id   AF-A0A4S4E1K8-F1
#
_cell.length_a   1.000
_cell.length_b   1.000
_cell.length_c   1.000
_cell.angle_alpha   90.00
_cell.angle_beta   90.00
_cell.angle_gamma   90.00
#
_symmetry.space_group_name_H-M   'P 1'
#
loop_
_entity.id
_entity.type
_entity.pdbx_description
1 polymer ?
#
loop_
_entity_poly.entity_id
_entity_poly.type
_entity_poly.pdbx_seq_one_letter_code
_entity_poly.pdbx_strand_id
1 'polypeptide(L)'
;MTATLYFLILLYLYLKLMALAEDENQFTYNGFHGANLHLDGVAQVHPNGLLQLTNTSKHQAGHAFYQTPIKFNTSSSSGYGSLSFSTNFIFVMVPEITNFSGHGIAFTISPSMDFTQAVVSQYLGLFNSSNNGLTSNHLLAIEFDTIKNLEFSDINDNHVGIDVNGLNSTVSAPVTYYSNSKGINKSLDLISGNPMQVWIDYDEVANLLNVAIAPIKNQKPNRPLLSIHINLSLILLDYMYVGFSSATGSVASNNYILGWSFHKSGQAQSLELAKLPSFPKQRNRKEKSNLEITVSLVTVSIVLIITILGIVYFVRRKKYEEIHEVWEKEYGPQRFSYKDLYRATKGFKDTELIGAGGFGKVYRGVLPSSKQLVAVKKVSHDSKQGMKEFVAEIASMGRLRHMNLVQLLGYCRRRGEMLLVYDYMPNGSLDKFLFSNKKRYLNWAQRSEDENQFIYNGFHGANLYLDGVAQIHPNGLLQLTNSSKQEIGHAFYRLPIIFNASSSGLPQTLSFSANFIFSMVPIIPNLSGHGIAFTISPSLNFSQAEVAQYLGLLNLSNNGLTSNHLLAVELDTIRSPEFDDGKCLVTQILWLKSGSNGQNDVVLAIFMLFCTQNNVVLAI
;
A
#
# COMPACT_ATOMS: atom_id res chain seq x y z
N MET A 1 -41.56 -69.10 48.25
CA MET A 1 -41.68 -68.00 47.26
C MET A 1 -40.60 -66.92 47.44
N THR A 2 -40.39 -66.37 48.64
CA THR A 2 -39.42 -65.27 48.89
C THR A 2 -37.99 -65.59 48.44
N ALA A 3 -37.41 -66.70 48.87
CA ALA A 3 -36.04 -67.09 48.50
C ALA A 3 -35.84 -67.23 46.98
N THR A 4 -36.84 -67.79 46.27
CA THR A 4 -36.84 -67.95 44.81
C THR A 4 -36.84 -66.60 44.10
N LEU A 5 -37.57 -65.61 44.62
CA LEU A 5 -37.61 -64.25 44.08
C LEU A 5 -36.28 -63.52 44.27
N TYR A 6 -35.64 -63.64 45.44
CA TYR A 6 -34.30 -63.08 45.67
C TYR A 6 -33.25 -63.71 44.75
N PHE A 7 -33.29 -65.02 44.56
CA PHE A 7 -32.38 -65.70 43.62
C PHE A 7 -32.58 -65.21 42.18
N LEU A 8 -33.83 -65.05 41.71
CA LEU A 8 -34.12 -64.50 40.38
C LEU A 8 -33.68 -63.03 40.23
N ILE A 9 -33.81 -62.20 41.26
CA ILE A 9 -33.34 -60.81 41.24
C ILE A 9 -31.81 -60.75 41.22
N LEU A 10 -31.12 -61.57 42.02
CA LEU A 10 -29.66 -61.65 42.02
C LEU A 10 -29.12 -62.21 40.69
N LEU A 11 -29.77 -63.24 40.13
CA LEU A 11 -29.43 -63.77 38.82
C LEU A 11 -29.68 -62.75 37.71
N TYR A 12 -30.78 -61.99 37.76
CA TYR A 12 -31.05 -60.91 36.83
C TYR A 12 -30.02 -59.77 36.94
N LEU A 13 -29.63 -59.38 38.16
CA LEU A 13 -28.57 -58.38 38.40
C LEU A 13 -27.21 -58.88 37.91
N TYR A 14 -26.86 -60.14 38.18
CA TYR A 14 -25.62 -60.76 37.72
C TYR A 14 -25.59 -60.87 36.19
N LEU A 15 -26.68 -61.30 35.55
CA LEU A 15 -26.80 -61.31 34.09
C LEU A 15 -26.76 -59.90 33.50
N LYS A 16 -27.30 -58.89 34.19
CA LYS A 16 -27.16 -57.48 33.79
C LYS A 16 -25.72 -57.01 33.90
N LEU A 17 -25.00 -57.34 34.98
CA LEU A 17 -23.59 -57.02 35.16
C LEU A 17 -22.71 -57.70 34.10
N MET A 18 -22.97 -58.97 33.79
CA MET A 18 -22.29 -59.69 32.71
C MET A 18 -22.64 -59.15 31.31
N ALA A 19 -23.84 -58.59 31.11
CA ALA A 19 -24.24 -57.93 29.86
C ALA A 19 -23.81 -56.45 29.78
N LEU A 20 -23.34 -55.86 30.89
CA LEU A 20 -22.76 -54.52 30.98
C LEU A 20 -21.22 -54.54 31.04
N ALA A 21 -20.62 -55.73 31.11
CA ALA A 21 -19.20 -55.89 30.82
C ALA A 21 -19.00 -55.66 29.32
N GLU A 22 -18.65 -54.43 28.93
CA GLU A 22 -18.09 -54.19 27.61
C GLU A 22 -16.88 -55.10 27.42
N ASP A 23 -16.81 -55.78 26.28
CA ASP A 23 -15.61 -56.51 25.89
C ASP A 23 -14.50 -55.47 25.66
N GLU A 24 -13.52 -55.42 26.56
CA GLU A 24 -12.43 -54.43 26.56
C GLU A 24 -11.64 -54.37 25.24
N ASN A 25 -11.86 -55.32 24.33
CA ASN A 25 -11.23 -55.42 23.02
C ASN A 25 -12.07 -54.88 21.85
N GLN A 26 -13.34 -54.50 22.04
CA GLN A 26 -14.21 -54.01 20.96
C GLN A 26 -15.31 -53.04 21.40
N PHE A 27 -15.69 -52.12 20.53
CA PHE A 27 -16.86 -51.24 20.72
C PHE A 27 -17.44 -50.75 19.39
N THR A 28 -18.69 -50.29 19.41
CA THR A 28 -19.38 -49.74 18.23
C THR A 28 -20.32 -48.58 18.61
N TYR A 29 -19.94 -47.38 18.21
CA TYR A 29 -20.71 -46.14 18.38
C TYR A 29 -21.41 -45.76 17.06
N ASN A 30 -22.71 -46.05 16.97
CA ASN A 30 -23.58 -45.57 15.89
C ASN A 30 -24.11 -44.17 16.24
N GLY A 31 -23.20 -43.20 16.37
CA GLY A 31 -23.40 -41.98 17.15
C GLY A 31 -23.00 -42.18 18.62
N PHE A 32 -22.79 -41.05 19.30
CA PHE A 32 -22.09 -40.97 20.59
C PHE A 32 -23.00 -40.57 21.77
N HIS A 33 -24.33 -40.63 21.61
CA HIS A 33 -25.25 -40.26 22.69
C HIS A 33 -25.09 -41.21 23.89
N GLY A 34 -24.57 -40.70 25.00
CA GLY A 34 -24.24 -41.51 26.18
C GLY A 34 -22.96 -42.35 26.03
N ALA A 35 -22.14 -42.13 25.00
CA ALA A 35 -20.86 -42.81 24.83
C ALA A 35 -19.85 -42.36 25.88
N ASN A 36 -19.10 -43.32 26.42
CA ASN A 36 -18.15 -43.08 27.50
C ASN A 36 -16.75 -42.75 26.94
N LEU A 37 -16.60 -41.50 26.48
CA LEU A 37 -15.36 -40.99 25.90
C LEU A 37 -14.64 -40.04 26.86
N HIS A 38 -13.31 -40.11 26.87
CA HIS A 38 -12.48 -39.04 27.39
C HIS A 38 -12.38 -37.94 26.33
N LEU A 39 -12.74 -36.71 26.69
CA LEU A 39 -12.75 -35.54 25.81
C LEU A 39 -11.81 -34.48 26.40
N ASP A 40 -10.93 -33.92 25.55
CA ASP A 40 -10.03 -32.82 25.90
C ASP A 40 -10.08 -31.70 24.85
N GLY A 41 -9.60 -30.51 25.22
CA GLY A 41 -9.63 -29.31 24.39
C GLY A 41 -11.05 -28.83 24.08
N VAL A 42 -11.34 -28.58 22.80
CA VAL A 42 -12.68 -28.15 22.35
C VAL A 42 -13.61 -29.30 21.91
N ALA A 43 -13.23 -30.55 22.13
CA ALA A 43 -14.03 -31.69 21.73
C ALA A 43 -15.29 -31.84 22.60
N GLN A 44 -16.43 -32.11 21.96
CA GLN A 44 -17.72 -32.25 22.65
C GLN A 44 -18.65 -33.22 21.92
N VAL A 45 -19.52 -33.89 22.68
CA VAL A 45 -20.64 -34.67 22.14
C VAL A 45 -21.93 -33.85 22.24
N HIS A 46 -22.57 -33.60 21.11
CA HIS A 46 -23.86 -32.89 21.05
C HIS A 46 -25.01 -33.77 21.58
N PRO A 47 -26.14 -33.19 22.03
CA PRO A 47 -27.28 -33.95 22.54
C PRO A 47 -27.84 -35.01 21.57
N ASN A 48 -27.69 -34.81 20.26
CA ASN A 48 -28.10 -35.77 19.23
C ASN A 48 -27.09 -36.91 18.97
N GLY A 49 -25.99 -36.97 19.74
CA GLY A 49 -24.93 -37.97 19.58
C GLY A 49 -23.87 -37.64 18.53
N LEU A 50 -23.82 -36.41 17.99
CA LEU A 50 -22.73 -35.99 17.11
C LEU A 50 -21.45 -35.71 17.92
N LEU A 51 -20.35 -36.40 17.64
CA LEU A 51 -19.04 -36.05 18.19
C LEU A 51 -18.42 -34.95 17.33
N GLN A 52 -18.11 -33.81 17.94
CA GLN A 52 -17.39 -32.69 17.35
C GLN A 52 -16.00 -32.64 17.97
N LEU A 53 -14.95 -32.80 17.15
CA LEU A 53 -13.56 -32.65 17.58
C LEU A 53 -13.15 -31.17 17.61
N THR A 54 -13.53 -30.41 16.58
CA THR A 54 -13.26 -28.96 16.49
C THR A 54 -14.49 -28.17 16.06
N ASN A 55 -14.49 -26.88 16.40
CA ASN A 55 -15.47 -25.90 15.97
C ASN A 55 -14.79 -24.77 15.16
N THR A 56 -15.52 -23.73 14.76
CA THR A 56 -14.96 -22.60 13.98
C THR A 56 -14.06 -21.63 14.78
N SER A 57 -13.66 -21.98 16.01
CA SER A 57 -12.66 -21.22 16.76
C SER A 57 -11.27 -21.48 16.20
N LYS A 58 -10.45 -20.43 16.12
CA LYS A 58 -9.10 -20.48 15.56
C LYS A 58 -8.09 -20.95 16.60
N HIS A 59 -7.03 -21.63 16.16
CA HIS A 59 -5.93 -22.10 17.01
C HIS A 59 -6.42 -22.89 18.24
N GLN A 60 -7.28 -23.88 18.02
CA GLN A 60 -7.74 -24.82 19.04
C GLN A 60 -7.36 -26.24 18.64
N ALA A 61 -7.28 -27.14 19.62
CA ALA A 61 -7.27 -28.58 19.40
C ALA A 61 -8.42 -29.21 20.20
N GLY A 62 -8.87 -30.38 19.77
CA GLY A 62 -9.81 -31.19 20.51
C GLY A 62 -9.57 -32.67 20.26
N HIS A 63 -9.70 -33.44 21.34
CA HIS A 63 -9.34 -34.83 21.39
C HIS A 63 -10.50 -35.66 21.92
N ALA A 64 -10.69 -36.86 21.36
CA ALA A 64 -11.71 -37.78 21.80
C ALA A 64 -11.17 -39.21 21.81
N PHE A 65 -10.99 -39.76 23.01
CA PHE A 65 -10.41 -41.08 23.24
C PHE A 65 -11.43 -42.04 23.84
N TYR A 66 -11.33 -43.32 23.47
CA TYR A 66 -11.99 -44.38 24.21
C TYR A 66 -11.35 -44.48 25.61
N GLN A 67 -12.17 -44.46 26.66
CA GLN A 67 -11.68 -44.19 28.01
C GLN A 67 -10.81 -45.31 28.62
N THR A 68 -10.99 -46.56 28.18
CA THR A 68 -10.25 -47.71 28.68
C THR A 68 -9.07 -48.04 27.75
N PRO A 69 -7.83 -48.20 28.25
CA PRO A 69 -6.70 -48.55 27.39
C PRO A 69 -6.83 -49.99 26.87
N ILE A 70 -6.54 -50.17 25.58
CA ILE A 70 -6.57 -51.46 24.90
C ILE A 70 -5.21 -52.14 25.06
N LYS A 71 -5.25 -53.41 25.46
CA LYS A 71 -4.04 -54.21 25.69
C LYS A 71 -3.52 -54.86 24.41
N PHE A 72 -2.39 -54.41 23.88
CA PHE A 72 -1.82 -54.91 22.60
C PHE A 72 -0.88 -56.12 22.73
N ASN A 73 -0.49 -56.54 23.95
CA ASN A 73 0.32 -57.74 24.21
C ASN A 73 1.64 -57.78 23.40
N THR A 74 2.40 -56.68 23.39
CA THR A 74 3.64 -56.55 22.59
C THR A 74 4.78 -57.42 23.10
N SER A 75 4.71 -57.86 24.36
CA SER A 75 5.78 -58.59 25.06
C SER A 75 5.60 -60.11 25.15
N SER A 76 4.47 -60.68 24.69
CA SER A 76 4.12 -62.07 25.00
C SER A 76 4.70 -63.11 24.04
N SER A 77 5.72 -63.84 24.49
CA SER A 77 6.24 -65.06 23.85
C SER A 77 5.33 -66.30 24.00
N SER A 78 4.24 -66.18 24.76
CA SER A 78 3.12 -67.13 24.79
C SER A 78 2.09 -66.75 23.72
N GLY A 79 1.89 -67.61 22.71
CA GLY A 79 1.05 -67.36 21.52
C GLY A 79 -0.48 -67.27 21.75
N TYR A 80 -0.91 -66.43 22.69
CA TYR A 80 -2.31 -66.17 23.07
C TYR A 80 -2.59 -64.65 23.13
N GLY A 81 -1.97 -63.89 22.22
CA GLY A 81 -2.20 -62.47 22.03
C GLY A 81 -1.92 -62.10 20.58
N SER A 82 -2.63 -61.11 20.04
CA SER A 82 -2.32 -60.54 18.74
C SER A 82 -2.45 -59.03 18.76
N LEU A 83 -1.49 -58.35 18.11
CA LEU A 83 -1.49 -56.91 17.84
C LEU A 83 -2.47 -56.53 16.72
N SER A 84 -2.97 -57.49 15.95
CA SER A 84 -3.91 -57.24 14.85
C SER A 84 -5.13 -56.47 15.32
N PHE A 85 -5.60 -55.51 14.54
CA PHE A 85 -6.81 -54.75 14.84
C PHE A 85 -7.52 -54.30 13.58
N SER A 86 -8.81 -54.00 13.71
CA SER A 86 -9.60 -53.34 12.67
C SER A 86 -10.36 -52.19 13.32
N THR A 87 -10.45 -51.06 12.62
CA THR A 87 -11.25 -49.90 13.02
C THR A 87 -11.90 -49.30 11.80
N ASN A 88 -13.14 -48.86 11.95
CA ASN A 88 -13.81 -48.07 10.92
C ASN A 88 -14.62 -46.93 11.53
N PHE A 89 -14.54 -45.76 10.92
CA PHE A 89 -15.23 -44.57 11.39
C PHE A 89 -15.71 -43.72 10.22
N ILE A 90 -16.70 -42.89 10.49
CA ILE A 90 -17.27 -41.96 9.52
C ILE A 90 -17.01 -40.54 10.02
N PHE A 91 -16.30 -39.74 9.22
CA PHE A 91 -16.01 -38.34 9.53
C PHE A 91 -16.62 -37.37 8.52
N VAL A 92 -16.75 -36.11 8.92
CA VAL A 92 -17.06 -34.97 8.06
C VAL A 92 -16.20 -33.78 8.48
N MET A 93 -15.50 -33.16 7.52
CA MET A 93 -14.89 -31.84 7.72
C MET A 93 -15.78 -30.79 7.06
N VAL A 94 -16.27 -29.82 7.84
CA VAL A 94 -17.14 -28.74 7.37
C VAL A 94 -16.40 -27.41 7.54
N PRO A 95 -15.73 -26.90 6.49
CA PRO A 95 -14.94 -25.67 6.60
C PRO A 95 -15.81 -24.44 6.89
N GLU A 96 -15.28 -23.47 7.62
CA GLU A 96 -15.95 -22.18 7.83
C GLU A 96 -16.12 -21.43 6.50
N ILE A 97 -15.08 -21.44 5.66
CA ILE A 97 -15.01 -20.78 4.36
C ILE A 97 -14.92 -21.84 3.26
N THR A 98 -15.77 -21.78 2.24
CA THR A 98 -15.72 -22.70 1.10
C THR A 98 -14.32 -22.75 0.47
N ASN A 99 -13.80 -23.96 0.25
CA ASN A 99 -12.48 -24.26 -0.31
C ASN A 99 -11.27 -23.89 0.59
N PHE A 100 -11.48 -23.53 1.86
CA PHE A 100 -10.39 -23.29 2.81
C PHE A 100 -10.69 -23.96 4.16
N SER A 101 -9.82 -24.87 4.59
CA SER A 101 -9.85 -25.54 5.90
C SER A 101 -8.50 -25.35 6.60
N GLY A 102 -8.40 -25.83 7.83
CA GLY A 102 -7.13 -26.13 8.49
C GLY A 102 -7.38 -26.77 9.85
N HIS A 103 -6.64 -27.78 10.29
CA HIS A 103 -5.58 -28.52 9.59
C HIS A 103 -6.02 -29.93 9.17
N GLY A 104 -6.59 -30.71 10.07
CA GLY A 104 -7.05 -32.06 9.72
C GLY A 104 -7.66 -32.82 10.88
N ILE A 105 -7.85 -34.12 10.68
CA ILE A 105 -8.21 -35.10 11.71
C ILE A 105 -7.13 -36.19 11.68
N ALA A 106 -6.72 -36.70 12.83
CA ALA A 106 -5.92 -37.91 12.93
C ALA A 106 -6.65 -38.94 13.80
N PHE A 107 -6.76 -40.18 13.31
CA PHE A 107 -6.99 -41.33 14.19
C PHE A 107 -5.65 -41.72 14.80
N THR A 108 -5.57 -41.91 16.11
CA THR A 108 -4.30 -42.18 16.80
C THR A 108 -4.40 -43.33 17.81
N ILE A 109 -3.27 -44.05 17.94
CA ILE A 109 -2.98 -45.02 18.98
C ILE A 109 -1.78 -44.50 19.77
N SER A 110 -1.97 -44.20 21.06
CA SER A 110 -1.05 -43.45 21.91
C SER A 110 -0.94 -44.06 23.31
N PRO A 111 0.20 -44.00 24.01
CA PRO A 111 0.31 -44.48 25.39
C PRO A 111 -0.40 -43.55 26.41
N SER A 112 -0.80 -42.35 25.98
CA SER A 112 -1.44 -41.32 26.81
C SER A 112 -2.63 -40.66 26.10
N MET A 113 -3.59 -40.17 26.87
CA MET A 113 -4.64 -39.26 26.40
C MET A 113 -4.32 -37.78 26.69
N ASP A 114 -3.26 -37.50 27.45
CA ASP A 114 -2.79 -36.13 27.75
C ASP A 114 -1.98 -35.58 26.58
N PHE A 115 -2.56 -34.60 25.88
CA PHE A 115 -1.94 -33.83 24.80
C PHE A 115 -1.81 -32.34 25.17
N THR A 116 -1.79 -31.99 26.45
CA THR A 116 -1.70 -30.59 26.92
C THR A 116 -0.44 -29.85 26.46
N GLN A 117 0.63 -30.59 26.12
CA GLN A 117 1.89 -30.04 25.57
C GLN A 117 1.92 -30.04 24.04
N ALA A 118 0.89 -30.53 23.35
CA ALA A 118 0.82 -30.49 21.90
C ALA A 118 0.50 -29.09 21.39
N VAL A 119 1.03 -28.76 20.22
CA VAL A 119 0.77 -27.49 19.54
C VAL A 119 -0.46 -27.65 18.66
N VAL A 120 -1.28 -26.60 18.59
CA VAL A 120 -2.45 -26.51 17.70
C VAL A 120 -2.00 -26.27 16.24
N SER A 121 -2.94 -25.96 15.34
CA SER A 121 -2.61 -25.69 13.94
C SER A 121 -1.93 -26.90 13.26
N GLN A 122 -0.76 -26.74 12.63
CA GLN A 122 -0.13 -27.79 11.81
C GLN A 122 0.29 -29.06 12.55
N TYR A 123 0.38 -29.03 13.89
CA TYR A 123 0.79 -30.22 14.66
C TYR A 123 -0.36 -31.20 14.96
N LEU A 124 -1.53 -30.98 14.36
CA LEU A 124 -2.77 -31.77 14.50
C LEU A 124 -3.25 -32.01 15.95
N GLY A 125 -2.69 -31.29 16.93
CA GLY A 125 -2.91 -31.54 18.36
C GLY A 125 -2.19 -32.78 18.91
N LEU A 126 -1.27 -33.40 18.15
CA LEU A 126 -0.55 -34.61 18.56
C LEU A 126 0.88 -34.34 19.07
N PHE A 127 1.56 -33.37 18.48
CA PHE A 127 3.00 -33.15 18.69
C PHE A 127 3.32 -31.68 18.95
N ASN A 128 4.59 -31.40 19.22
CA ASN A 128 5.16 -30.06 19.29
C ASN A 128 6.58 -30.07 18.68
N SER A 129 7.21 -28.90 18.56
CA SER A 129 8.54 -28.75 17.97
C SER A 129 9.67 -29.47 18.73
N SER A 130 9.44 -29.92 19.97
CA SER A 130 10.43 -30.64 20.78
C SER A 130 10.26 -32.16 20.78
N ASN A 131 9.06 -32.69 20.50
CA ASN A 131 8.80 -34.13 20.47
C ASN A 131 8.50 -34.71 19.08
N ASN A 132 8.25 -33.90 18.05
CA ASN A 132 7.95 -34.37 16.70
C ASN A 132 9.10 -35.26 16.15
N GLY A 133 8.81 -36.53 15.91
CA GLY A 133 9.76 -37.53 15.40
C GLY A 133 10.54 -38.31 16.48
N LEU A 134 10.31 -38.07 17.77
CA LEU A 134 11.00 -38.81 18.84
C LEU A 134 10.41 -40.20 19.04
N THR A 135 11.23 -41.24 18.94
CA THR A 135 10.82 -42.64 19.14
C THR A 135 10.21 -42.94 20.51
N SER A 136 10.49 -42.11 21.52
CA SER A 136 9.88 -42.16 22.86
C SER A 136 8.38 -41.82 22.90
N ASN A 137 7.79 -41.34 21.80
CA ASN A 137 6.37 -41.01 21.75
C ASN A 137 5.47 -42.26 21.72
N HIS A 138 5.99 -43.38 21.20
CA HIS A 138 5.25 -44.65 21.02
C HIS A 138 3.89 -44.48 20.31
N LEU A 139 3.81 -43.55 19.36
CA LEU A 139 2.55 -43.09 18.77
C LEU A 139 2.44 -43.50 17.30
N LEU A 140 1.29 -44.09 16.94
CA LEU A 140 0.85 -44.29 15.56
C LEU A 140 -0.32 -43.33 15.29
N ALA A 141 -0.28 -42.62 14.16
CA ALA A 141 -1.42 -41.86 13.67
C ALA A 141 -1.69 -42.14 12.19
N ILE A 142 -2.96 -41.99 11.82
CA ILE A 142 -3.42 -41.97 10.43
C ILE A 142 -4.12 -40.62 10.26
N GLU A 143 -3.41 -39.69 9.64
CA GLU A 143 -3.87 -38.32 9.41
C GLU A 143 -4.68 -38.16 8.12
N PHE A 144 -5.52 -37.14 8.13
CA PHE A 144 -6.33 -36.66 7.02
C PHE A 144 -6.11 -35.14 6.95
N ASP A 145 -5.01 -34.73 6.32
CA ASP A 145 -4.57 -33.32 6.30
C ASP A 145 -5.17 -32.56 5.10
N THR A 146 -5.54 -31.31 5.37
CA THR A 146 -6.22 -30.35 4.48
C THR A 146 -5.37 -29.10 4.20
N ILE A 147 -4.10 -29.13 4.60
CA ILE A 147 -3.06 -28.11 4.39
C ILE A 147 -1.81 -28.80 3.81
N LYS A 148 -0.93 -28.01 3.18
CA LYS A 148 0.40 -28.46 2.76
C LYS A 148 1.50 -27.77 3.58
N ASN A 149 1.97 -28.42 4.64
CA ASN A 149 3.09 -28.02 5.47
C ASN A 149 4.43 -28.50 4.87
N LEU A 150 5.15 -27.60 4.19
CA LEU A 150 6.46 -27.91 3.59
C LEU A 150 7.51 -28.43 4.59
N GLU A 151 7.38 -28.08 5.87
CA GLU A 151 8.24 -28.52 6.97
C GLU A 151 8.04 -30.00 7.37
N PHE A 152 6.88 -30.60 7.06
CA PHE A 152 6.59 -32.01 7.30
C PHE A 152 6.66 -32.87 6.02
N SER A 153 7.07 -32.26 4.90
CA SER A 153 7.23 -32.89 3.57
C SER A 153 5.93 -33.26 2.85
N ASP A 154 4.81 -32.63 3.22
CA ASP A 154 3.47 -32.86 2.68
C ASP A 154 3.43 -32.88 1.14
N ILE A 155 2.80 -33.91 0.60
CA ILE A 155 2.69 -34.10 -0.85
C ILE A 155 1.75 -33.06 -1.47
N ASN A 156 0.63 -32.72 -0.83
CA ASN A 156 -0.35 -31.72 -1.25
C ASN A 156 -1.23 -31.30 -0.04
N ASP A 157 -2.25 -30.49 -0.31
CA ASP A 157 -3.24 -29.95 0.64
C ASP A 157 -4.50 -30.81 0.81
N ASN A 158 -4.47 -32.08 0.40
CA ASN A 158 -5.57 -33.04 0.51
C ASN A 158 -5.01 -34.46 0.42
N HIS A 159 -4.44 -34.95 1.53
CA HIS A 159 -3.79 -36.26 1.61
C HIS A 159 -4.20 -37.06 2.86
N VAL A 160 -3.86 -38.36 2.81
CA VAL A 160 -3.87 -39.26 3.97
C VAL A 160 -2.43 -39.69 4.22
N GLY A 161 -2.00 -39.65 5.48
CA GLY A 161 -0.68 -40.06 5.95
C GLY A 161 -0.74 -41.24 6.92
N ILE A 162 0.36 -41.97 7.05
CA ILE A 162 0.63 -42.91 8.15
C ILE A 162 1.85 -42.41 8.89
N ASP A 163 1.65 -41.98 10.12
CA ASP A 163 2.61 -41.24 10.93
C ASP A 163 3.08 -42.10 12.09
N VAL A 164 4.40 -42.12 12.29
CA VAL A 164 5.05 -42.91 13.33
C VAL A 164 5.91 -41.97 14.13
N ASN A 165 5.48 -41.68 15.36
CA ASN A 165 6.14 -40.77 16.30
C ASN A 165 6.32 -39.31 15.86
N GLY A 166 5.88 -38.91 14.67
CA GLY A 166 5.92 -37.53 14.17
C GLY A 166 5.22 -37.37 12.82
N LEU A 167 4.97 -36.12 12.42
CA LEU A 167 4.11 -35.70 11.31
C LEU A 167 4.73 -35.86 9.91
N ASN A 168 6.00 -36.25 9.81
CA ASN A 168 6.58 -36.61 8.53
C ASN A 168 6.15 -38.06 8.21
N SER A 169 5.05 -38.22 7.49
CA SER A 169 4.45 -39.53 7.24
C SER A 169 5.45 -40.55 6.68
N THR A 170 5.40 -41.77 7.21
CA THR A 170 6.17 -42.90 6.66
C THR A 170 5.71 -43.27 5.26
N VAL A 171 4.41 -43.07 4.97
CA VAL A 171 3.84 -43.10 3.62
C VAL A 171 2.59 -42.21 3.58
N SER A 172 2.40 -41.49 2.48
CA SER A 172 1.21 -40.67 2.24
C SER A 172 0.73 -40.75 0.79
N ALA A 173 -0.56 -40.44 0.56
CA ALA A 173 -1.16 -40.44 -0.77
C ALA A 173 -2.28 -39.39 -0.90
N PRO A 174 -2.47 -38.78 -2.09
CA PRO A 174 -3.61 -37.89 -2.34
C PRO A 174 -4.92 -38.61 -2.09
N VAL A 175 -5.92 -37.96 -1.49
CA VAL A 175 -7.15 -38.66 -1.09
C VAL A 175 -7.93 -39.17 -2.31
N THR A 176 -7.86 -40.49 -2.52
CA THR A 176 -8.57 -41.18 -3.60
C THR A 176 -9.18 -42.48 -3.07
N TYR A 177 -10.17 -43.02 -3.78
CA TYR A 177 -10.71 -44.35 -3.51
C TYR A 177 -10.83 -45.20 -4.76
N TYR A 178 -10.51 -46.50 -4.64
CA TYR A 178 -10.75 -47.46 -5.70
C TYR A 178 -12.23 -47.81 -5.78
N SER A 179 -12.86 -47.49 -6.91
CA SER A 179 -14.28 -47.73 -7.15
C SER A 179 -14.47 -49.15 -7.68
N ASN A 180 -14.64 -50.15 -6.81
CA ASN A 180 -14.80 -51.58 -7.15
C ASN A 180 -15.71 -51.83 -8.39
N SER A 181 -16.84 -51.12 -8.49
CA SER A 181 -17.81 -51.25 -9.60
C SER A 181 -17.41 -50.60 -10.94
N LYS A 182 -16.38 -49.75 -10.95
CA LYS A 182 -15.86 -49.06 -12.15
C LYS A 182 -14.40 -49.42 -12.48
N GLY A 183 -13.71 -50.12 -11.59
CA GLY A 183 -12.31 -50.53 -11.77
C GLY A 183 -11.27 -49.40 -11.73
N ILE A 184 -11.65 -48.18 -11.31
CA ILE A 184 -10.82 -46.96 -11.36
C ILE A 184 -10.70 -46.29 -10.01
N ASN A 185 -9.58 -45.59 -9.78
CA ASN A 185 -9.44 -44.63 -8.69
C ASN A 185 -10.27 -43.37 -8.99
N LYS A 186 -10.84 -42.77 -7.95
CA LYS A 186 -11.54 -41.49 -7.99
C LYS A 186 -11.01 -40.57 -6.89
N SER A 187 -10.83 -39.29 -7.21
CA SER A 187 -10.49 -38.26 -6.22
C SER A 187 -11.62 -38.08 -5.21
N LEU A 188 -11.23 -37.80 -3.97
CA LEU A 188 -12.08 -37.27 -2.92
C LEU A 188 -11.46 -35.95 -2.43
N ASP A 189 -12.31 -35.09 -1.90
CA ASP A 189 -11.93 -33.81 -1.31
C ASP A 189 -12.40 -33.83 0.16
N LEU A 190 -11.44 -33.89 1.09
CA LEU A 190 -11.67 -33.98 2.52
C LEU A 190 -12.59 -32.86 3.02
N ILE A 191 -12.47 -31.66 2.45
CA ILE A 191 -13.17 -30.45 2.90
C ILE A 191 -14.51 -30.23 2.19
N SER A 192 -14.94 -31.20 1.37
CA SER A 192 -16.19 -31.14 0.59
C SER A 192 -17.49 -31.14 1.41
N GLY A 193 -17.42 -31.27 2.75
CA GLY A 193 -18.59 -31.34 3.64
C GLY A 193 -19.43 -32.62 3.49
N ASN A 194 -18.96 -33.61 2.72
CA ASN A 194 -19.62 -34.89 2.52
C ASN A 194 -19.05 -35.95 3.48
N PRO A 195 -19.88 -36.82 4.07
CA PRO A 195 -19.39 -37.89 4.93
C PRO A 195 -18.54 -38.93 4.18
N MET A 196 -17.39 -39.25 4.76
CA MET A 196 -16.48 -40.29 4.29
C MET A 196 -16.33 -41.36 5.37
N GLN A 197 -16.30 -42.62 4.95
CA GLN A 197 -15.98 -43.76 5.81
C GLN A 197 -14.53 -44.19 5.57
N VAL A 198 -13.83 -44.43 6.67
CA VAL A 198 -12.45 -44.93 6.72
C VAL A 198 -12.46 -46.34 7.29
N TRP A 199 -11.58 -47.20 6.77
CA TRP A 199 -11.22 -48.49 7.36
C TRP A 199 -9.70 -48.52 7.54
N ILE A 200 -9.25 -48.87 8.73
CA ILE A 200 -7.84 -49.12 9.03
C ILE A 200 -7.76 -50.54 9.60
N ASP A 201 -6.96 -51.38 8.97
CA ASP A 201 -6.77 -52.78 9.40
C ASP A 201 -5.27 -53.08 9.49
N TYR A 202 -4.87 -53.67 10.62
CA TYR A 202 -3.53 -54.18 10.84
C TYR A 202 -3.57 -55.70 10.97
N ASP A 203 -2.79 -56.39 10.12
CA ASP A 203 -2.50 -57.81 10.21
C ASP A 203 -1.07 -57.97 10.75
N GLU A 204 -0.94 -58.46 11.98
CA GLU A 204 0.35 -58.71 12.64
C GLU A 204 1.17 -59.80 11.93
N VAL A 205 0.52 -60.85 11.42
CA VAL A 205 1.19 -61.99 10.78
C VAL A 205 1.84 -61.54 9.47
N ALA A 206 1.14 -60.70 8.70
CA ALA A 206 1.67 -60.06 7.50
C ALA A 206 2.54 -58.81 7.79
N ASN A 207 2.56 -58.35 9.05
CA ASN A 207 3.04 -57.01 9.45
C ASN A 207 2.48 -55.91 8.54
N LEU A 208 1.20 -55.96 8.18
CA LEU A 208 0.63 -55.16 7.10
C LEU A 208 -0.45 -54.21 7.63
N LEU A 209 -0.19 -52.89 7.53
CA LEU A 209 -1.16 -51.84 7.83
C LEU A 209 -1.80 -51.35 6.53
N ASN A 210 -3.12 -51.44 6.45
CA ASN A 210 -3.92 -50.98 5.32
C ASN A 210 -4.86 -49.85 5.75
N VAL A 211 -4.92 -48.78 4.96
CA VAL A 211 -5.88 -47.68 5.12
C VAL A 211 -6.70 -47.54 3.85
N ALA A 212 -8.02 -47.61 3.97
CA ALA A 212 -8.97 -47.38 2.88
C ALA A 212 -9.97 -46.29 3.26
N ILE A 213 -10.39 -45.48 2.28
CA ILE A 213 -11.40 -44.44 2.45
C ILE A 213 -12.41 -44.50 1.30
N ALA A 214 -13.68 -44.19 1.53
CA ALA A 214 -14.70 -44.03 0.49
C ALA A 214 -15.88 -43.16 0.98
N PRO A 215 -16.72 -42.61 0.08
CA PRO A 215 -17.99 -42.00 0.48
C PRO A 215 -18.91 -43.02 1.17
N ILE A 216 -19.67 -42.63 2.21
CA ILE A 216 -20.48 -43.56 3.05
C ILE A 216 -21.50 -44.45 2.32
N LYS A 217 -21.81 -44.19 1.04
CA LYS A 217 -22.71 -45.04 0.23
C LYS A 217 -21.97 -46.16 -0.51
N ASN A 218 -20.64 -46.18 -0.45
CA ASN A 218 -19.79 -47.18 -1.05
C ASN A 218 -19.37 -48.21 0.00
N GLN A 219 -19.33 -49.48 -0.39
CA GLN A 219 -18.66 -50.52 0.40
C GLN A 219 -17.15 -50.27 0.47
N LYS A 220 -16.48 -50.86 1.46
CA LYS A 220 -15.02 -50.87 1.62
C LYS A 220 -14.33 -51.18 0.27
N PRO A 221 -13.43 -50.30 -0.22
CA PRO A 221 -12.64 -50.57 -1.41
C PRO A 221 -11.86 -51.89 -1.29
N ASN A 222 -11.80 -52.67 -2.36
CA ASN A 222 -11.02 -53.92 -2.38
C ASN A 222 -9.51 -53.69 -2.62
N ARG A 223 -9.12 -52.43 -2.87
CA ARG A 223 -7.75 -51.94 -2.88
C ARG A 223 -7.68 -50.78 -1.88
N PRO A 224 -6.78 -50.81 -0.88
CA PRO A 224 -6.61 -49.70 0.05
C PRO A 224 -6.00 -48.48 -0.66
N LEU A 225 -6.10 -47.32 -0.01
CA LEU A 225 -5.40 -46.09 -0.41
C LEU A 225 -3.92 -46.17 -0.03
N LEU A 226 -3.63 -46.63 1.20
CA LEU A 226 -2.27 -46.88 1.71
C LEU A 226 -2.13 -48.33 2.15
N SER A 227 -0.97 -48.90 1.90
CA SER A 227 -0.60 -50.25 2.32
C SER A 227 0.90 -50.27 2.61
N ILE A 228 1.29 -50.59 3.84
CA ILE A 228 2.69 -50.57 4.28
C ILE A 228 3.00 -51.77 5.17
N HIS A 229 4.16 -52.40 4.92
CA HIS A 229 4.72 -53.38 5.84
C HIS A 229 5.40 -52.66 7.01
N ILE A 230 4.82 -52.80 8.21
CA ILE A 230 5.27 -52.17 9.46
C ILE A 230 5.07 -53.12 10.63
N ASN A 231 6.10 -53.27 11.47
CA ASN A 231 5.99 -54.03 12.72
C ASN A 231 5.60 -53.09 13.86
N LEU A 232 4.33 -53.14 14.27
CA LEU A 232 3.82 -52.29 15.35
C LEU A 232 4.30 -52.72 16.75
N SER A 233 4.87 -53.93 16.92
CA SER A 233 5.44 -54.35 18.21
C SER A 233 6.72 -53.59 18.59
N LEU A 234 7.32 -52.86 17.63
CA LEU A 234 8.45 -51.96 17.85
C LEU A 234 8.03 -50.52 18.18
N ILE A 235 6.73 -50.21 18.10
CA ILE A 235 6.18 -48.85 18.22
C ILE A 235 5.24 -48.78 19.41
N LEU A 236 4.24 -49.66 19.47
CA LEU A 236 3.22 -49.68 20.52
C LEU A 236 3.77 -50.27 21.82
N LEU A 237 3.17 -49.87 22.95
CA LEU A 237 3.38 -50.48 24.25
C LEU A 237 2.27 -51.50 24.56
N ASP A 238 2.41 -52.25 25.66
CA ASP A 238 1.45 -53.29 26.05
C ASP A 238 0.02 -52.75 26.29
N TYR A 239 -0.16 -51.47 26.64
CA TYR A 239 -1.44 -50.79 26.82
C TYR A 239 -1.45 -49.45 26.10
N MET A 240 -2.44 -49.23 25.24
CA MET A 240 -2.56 -48.03 24.40
C MET A 240 -4.00 -47.50 24.39
N TYR A 241 -4.16 -46.19 24.38
CA TYR A 241 -5.45 -45.54 24.10
C TYR A 241 -5.64 -45.39 22.61
N VAL A 242 -6.88 -45.52 22.15
CA VAL A 242 -7.29 -45.24 20.76
C VAL A 242 -8.26 -44.07 20.75
N GLY A 243 -8.15 -43.21 19.75
CA GLY A 243 -8.97 -42.02 19.68
C GLY A 243 -8.71 -41.16 18.45
N PHE A 244 -9.19 -39.92 18.53
CA PHE A 244 -9.02 -38.91 17.50
C PHE A 244 -8.40 -37.65 18.08
N SER A 245 -7.53 -37.02 17.28
CA SER A 245 -7.06 -35.65 17.49
C SER A 245 -7.45 -34.80 16.28
N SER A 246 -7.71 -33.52 16.50
CA SER A 246 -7.94 -32.56 15.43
C SER A 246 -7.57 -31.16 15.92
N ALA A 247 -7.03 -30.33 15.04
CA ALA A 247 -6.67 -28.96 15.35
C ALA A 247 -7.11 -27.98 14.25
N THR A 248 -7.44 -26.75 14.67
CA THR A 248 -7.73 -25.61 13.80
C THR A 248 -6.56 -24.65 13.74
N GLY A 249 -6.43 -23.95 12.61
CA GLY A 249 -5.42 -22.92 12.40
C GLY A 249 -6.01 -21.52 12.28
N SER A 250 -5.39 -20.69 11.45
CA SER A 250 -5.87 -19.36 11.06
C SER A 250 -7.19 -19.41 10.28
N VAL A 251 -7.46 -20.54 9.62
CA VAL A 251 -8.75 -20.95 9.06
C VAL A 251 -9.24 -22.13 9.91
N ALA A 252 -10.53 -22.15 10.25
CA ALA A 252 -11.13 -23.17 11.07
C ALA A 252 -12.16 -24.01 10.29
N SER A 253 -12.29 -25.27 10.67
CA SER A 253 -13.30 -26.20 10.18
C SER A 253 -13.94 -26.93 11.35
N ASN A 254 -15.22 -27.27 11.19
CA ASN A 254 -15.89 -28.15 12.14
C ASN A 254 -15.61 -29.60 11.73
N ASN A 255 -14.82 -30.30 12.54
CA ASN A 255 -14.45 -31.68 12.28
C ASN A 255 -15.31 -32.59 13.15
N TYR A 256 -16.10 -33.44 12.53
CA TYR A 256 -17.08 -34.31 13.18
C TYR A 256 -16.78 -35.78 12.93
N ILE A 257 -17.03 -36.61 13.94
CA ILE A 257 -17.16 -38.07 13.79
C ILE A 257 -18.64 -38.41 13.96
N LEU A 258 -19.22 -39.13 12.99
CA LEU A 258 -20.63 -39.55 13.01
C LEU A 258 -20.80 -40.91 13.67
N GLY A 259 -19.79 -41.78 13.57
CA GLY A 259 -19.77 -43.09 14.20
C GLY A 259 -18.41 -43.75 14.08
N TRP A 260 -18.13 -44.71 14.96
CA TRP A 260 -16.83 -45.35 15.10
C TRP A 260 -16.99 -46.75 15.68
N SER A 261 -16.35 -47.75 15.08
CA SER A 261 -16.23 -49.10 15.61
C SER A 261 -14.77 -49.55 15.59
N PHE A 262 -14.35 -50.23 16.65
CA PHE A 262 -13.02 -50.78 16.82
C PHE A 262 -13.13 -52.23 17.28
N HIS A 263 -12.22 -53.10 16.82
CA HIS A 263 -12.08 -54.47 17.32
C HIS A 263 -10.60 -54.89 17.27
N LYS A 264 -10.05 -55.28 18.42
CA LYS A 264 -8.72 -55.92 18.52
C LYS A 264 -8.84 -57.39 18.19
N SER A 265 -7.92 -57.91 17.38
CA SER A 265 -7.83 -59.32 16.96
C SER A 265 -9.07 -59.84 16.22
N GLY A 266 -9.87 -58.95 15.63
CA GLY A 266 -11.09 -59.28 14.89
C GLY A 266 -11.47 -58.16 13.89
N GLN A 267 -12.60 -58.32 13.21
CA GLN A 267 -13.09 -57.33 12.24
C GLN A 267 -14.02 -56.33 12.93
N ALA A 268 -13.80 -55.02 12.72
CA ALA A 268 -14.68 -53.99 13.25
C ALA A 268 -16.10 -54.11 12.67
N GLN A 269 -17.10 -53.85 13.51
CA GLN A 269 -18.50 -53.95 13.12
C GLN A 269 -18.85 -52.84 12.10
N SER A 270 -19.69 -53.18 11.13
CA SER A 270 -20.20 -52.20 10.17
C SER A 270 -21.15 -51.21 10.84
N LEU A 271 -20.90 -49.91 10.62
CA LEU A 271 -21.73 -48.83 11.14
C LEU A 271 -23.12 -48.78 10.46
N GLU A 272 -24.16 -48.61 11.27
CA GLU A 272 -25.55 -48.51 10.83
C GLU A 272 -25.86 -47.09 10.35
N LEU A 273 -25.72 -46.87 9.05
CA LEU A 273 -25.89 -45.54 8.42
C LEU A 273 -27.23 -44.83 8.75
N ALA A 274 -28.28 -45.57 9.08
CA ALA A 274 -29.60 -45.04 9.45
C ALA A 274 -29.68 -44.50 10.89
N LYS A 275 -28.73 -44.86 11.77
CA LYS A 275 -28.66 -44.41 13.17
C LYS A 275 -27.71 -43.22 13.37
N LEU A 276 -26.93 -42.85 12.34
CA LEU A 276 -25.92 -41.79 12.45
C LEU A 276 -26.55 -40.42 12.76
N PRO A 277 -25.89 -39.60 13.60
CA PRO A 277 -26.37 -38.28 13.98
C PRO A 277 -26.33 -37.32 12.80
N SER A 278 -27.29 -36.39 12.77
CA SER A 278 -27.27 -35.27 11.83
C SER A 278 -26.23 -34.23 12.24
N PHE A 279 -25.50 -33.68 11.27
CA PHE A 279 -24.54 -32.61 11.48
C PHE A 279 -25.02 -31.30 10.80
N PRO A 280 -24.61 -30.13 11.31
CA PRO A 280 -24.82 -28.86 10.62
C PRO A 280 -24.07 -28.87 9.28
N LYS A 281 -24.81 -28.98 8.18
CA LYS A 281 -24.22 -28.78 6.84
C LYS A 281 -23.68 -27.36 6.76
N GLN A 282 -22.61 -27.16 5.99
CA GLN A 282 -22.15 -25.82 5.66
C GLN A 282 -23.35 -25.05 5.11
N ARG A 283 -23.81 -24.04 5.85
CA ARG A 283 -24.83 -23.16 5.35
C ARG A 283 -24.13 -22.43 4.22
N ASN A 284 -24.47 -22.75 2.97
CA ASN A 284 -24.12 -21.91 1.84
C ASN A 284 -24.66 -20.52 2.20
N ARG A 285 -23.79 -19.69 2.79
CA ARG A 285 -23.84 -18.26 2.65
C ARG A 285 -23.82 -18.13 1.14
N LYS A 286 -25.01 -17.96 0.53
CA LYS A 286 -25.12 -17.51 -0.85
C LYS A 286 -24.03 -16.48 -0.96
N GLU A 287 -23.04 -16.70 -1.82
CA GLU A 287 -22.09 -15.66 -2.10
C GLU A 287 -22.97 -14.45 -2.38
N LYS A 288 -22.90 -13.44 -1.51
CA LYS A 288 -23.31 -12.12 -1.89
C LYS A 288 -22.29 -11.83 -2.97
N SER A 289 -22.71 -12.13 -4.20
CA SER A 289 -21.81 -12.14 -5.33
C SER A 289 -21.09 -10.81 -5.33
N ASN A 290 -19.85 -10.80 -5.82
CA ASN A 290 -19.00 -9.61 -5.71
C ASN A 290 -19.69 -8.34 -6.25
N LEU A 291 -20.77 -8.47 -7.02
CA LEU A 291 -21.88 -7.51 -7.15
C LEU A 291 -22.08 -6.52 -5.98
N GLU A 292 -22.13 -6.87 -4.68
CA GLU A 292 -22.29 -5.83 -3.64
C GLU A 292 -21.04 -4.93 -3.52
N ILE A 293 -19.84 -5.51 -3.57
CA ILE A 293 -18.56 -4.77 -3.52
C ILE A 293 -18.32 -4.01 -4.85
N THR A 294 -18.62 -4.65 -5.98
CA THR A 294 -18.55 -4.10 -7.33
C THR A 294 -19.57 -2.96 -7.53
N VAL A 295 -20.81 -3.10 -7.05
CA VAL A 295 -21.80 -2.00 -7.09
C VAL A 295 -21.35 -0.86 -6.19
N SER A 296 -20.75 -1.14 -5.02
CA SER A 296 -20.18 -0.08 -4.17
C SER A 296 -19.00 0.64 -4.84
N LEU A 297 -18.10 -0.07 -5.52
CA LEU A 297 -16.99 0.52 -6.29
C LEU A 297 -17.46 1.30 -7.52
N VAL A 298 -18.44 0.76 -8.25
CA VAL A 298 -19.01 1.40 -9.45
C VAL A 298 -19.81 2.65 -9.06
N THR A 299 -20.60 2.62 -7.99
CA THR A 299 -21.34 3.81 -7.52
C THR A 299 -20.39 4.91 -7.03
N VAL A 300 -19.37 4.59 -6.24
CA VAL A 300 -18.33 5.56 -5.84
C VAL A 300 -17.62 6.15 -7.07
N SER A 301 -17.27 5.32 -8.05
CA SER A 301 -16.62 5.77 -9.29
C SER A 301 -17.51 6.68 -10.14
N ILE A 302 -18.81 6.35 -10.27
CA ILE A 302 -19.79 7.20 -10.97
C ILE A 302 -19.98 8.54 -10.26
N VAL A 303 -20.09 8.54 -8.93
CA VAL A 303 -20.18 9.77 -8.14
C VAL A 303 -18.91 10.62 -8.32
N LEU A 304 -17.72 10.02 -8.26
CA LEU A 304 -16.46 10.73 -8.48
C LEU A 304 -16.40 11.37 -9.88
N ILE A 305 -16.80 10.63 -10.92
CA ILE A 305 -16.86 11.14 -12.31
C ILE A 305 -17.85 12.29 -12.43
N ILE A 306 -19.06 12.18 -11.86
CA ILE A 306 -20.05 13.27 -11.88
C ILE A 306 -19.52 14.51 -11.15
N THR A 307 -18.82 14.33 -10.04
CA THR A 307 -18.24 15.43 -9.25
C THR A 307 -17.10 16.11 -10.03
N ILE A 308 -16.21 15.35 -10.68
CA ILE A 308 -15.15 15.86 -11.55
C ILE A 308 -15.75 16.61 -12.75
N LEU A 309 -16.77 16.05 -13.42
CA LEU A 309 -17.46 16.72 -14.53
C LEU A 309 -18.16 18.01 -14.08
N GLY A 310 -18.77 18.02 -12.89
CA GLY A 310 -19.37 19.20 -12.28
C GLY A 310 -18.34 20.29 -11.97
N ILE A 311 -17.19 19.92 -11.40
CA ILE A 311 -16.06 20.84 -11.14
C ILE A 311 -15.51 21.38 -12.46
N VAL A 312 -15.26 20.52 -13.48
CA VAL A 312 -14.78 20.94 -14.80
C VAL A 312 -15.79 21.86 -15.49
N TYR A 313 -17.08 21.58 -15.39
CA TYR A 313 -18.14 22.46 -15.91
C TYR A 313 -18.17 23.80 -15.17
N PHE A 314 -18.10 23.80 -13.84
CA PHE A 314 -18.10 25.01 -13.03
C PHE A 314 -16.85 25.89 -13.28
N VAL A 315 -15.67 25.27 -13.34
CA VAL A 315 -14.40 25.94 -13.69
C VAL A 315 -14.46 26.49 -15.10
N ARG A 316 -15.00 25.74 -16.08
CA ARG A 316 -15.24 26.28 -17.44
C ARG A 316 -16.21 27.45 -17.41
N ARG A 317 -17.36 27.34 -16.72
CA ARG A 317 -18.36 28.42 -16.62
C ARG A 317 -17.75 29.68 -16.02
N LYS A 318 -17.01 29.60 -14.90
CA LYS A 318 -16.25 30.73 -14.36
C LYS A 318 -15.14 31.22 -15.30
N LYS A 319 -14.46 30.35 -16.04
CA LYS A 319 -13.42 30.77 -17.00
C LYS A 319 -14.00 31.61 -18.14
N TYR A 320 -15.21 31.32 -18.61
CA TYR A 320 -15.90 32.05 -19.70
C TYR A 320 -16.90 33.12 -19.24
N GLU A 321 -16.90 33.47 -17.95
CA GLU A 321 -17.80 34.48 -17.39
C GLU A 321 -17.36 35.89 -17.87
N GLU A 322 -18.16 36.49 -18.75
CA GLU A 322 -17.96 37.85 -19.24
C GLU A 322 -18.51 38.85 -18.21
N ILE A 323 -17.67 39.84 -17.85
CA ILE A 323 -18.03 40.86 -16.85
C ILE A 323 -18.63 42.04 -17.63
N HIS A 324 -19.90 42.34 -17.38
CA HIS A 324 -20.53 43.58 -17.83
C HIS A 324 -20.43 44.62 -16.73
N GLU A 325 -19.73 45.72 -16.99
CA GLU A 325 -19.64 46.84 -16.05
C GLU A 325 -20.61 47.97 -16.42
N VAL A 326 -21.09 48.71 -15.41
CA VAL A 326 -22.23 49.63 -15.55
C VAL A 326 -21.96 50.79 -16.53
N TRP A 327 -20.69 51.17 -16.71
CA TRP A 327 -20.26 52.21 -17.65
C TRP A 327 -20.37 51.83 -19.14
N GLU A 328 -20.57 50.54 -19.46
CA GLU A 328 -20.70 50.07 -20.86
C GLU A 328 -21.93 50.65 -21.58
N LYS A 329 -22.95 51.08 -20.82
CA LYS A 329 -24.24 51.51 -21.35
C LYS A 329 -24.27 52.92 -21.92
N GLU A 330 -23.26 53.74 -21.62
CA GLU A 330 -23.37 55.19 -21.80
C GLU A 330 -22.51 55.77 -22.95
N TYR A 331 -21.25 55.32 -23.15
CA TYR A 331 -20.29 56.10 -23.97
C TYR A 331 -19.21 55.37 -24.82
N GLY A 332 -19.30 54.05 -25.10
CA GLY A 332 -18.18 53.28 -25.70
C GLY A 332 -18.29 52.85 -27.19
N PRO A 333 -17.16 52.65 -27.91
CA PRO A 333 -17.11 52.03 -29.25
C PRO A 333 -17.44 50.51 -29.21
N GLN A 334 -17.54 49.84 -30.37
CA GLN A 334 -18.11 48.49 -30.48
C GLN A 334 -17.39 47.46 -29.58
N ARG A 335 -18.14 46.75 -28.72
CA ARG A 335 -17.59 45.65 -27.92
C ARG A 335 -17.38 44.42 -28.81
N PHE A 336 -16.16 43.88 -28.80
CA PHE A 336 -15.82 42.63 -29.47
C PHE A 336 -15.80 41.46 -28.48
N SER A 337 -16.23 40.26 -28.92
CA SER A 337 -16.07 39.05 -28.11
C SER A 337 -14.60 38.61 -28.06
N TYR A 338 -14.14 38.10 -26.92
CA TYR A 338 -12.77 37.58 -26.82
C TYR A 338 -12.54 36.42 -27.80
N LYS A 339 -13.59 35.62 -28.05
CA LYS A 339 -13.56 34.49 -28.99
C LYS A 339 -13.24 34.94 -30.41
N ASP A 340 -13.79 36.08 -30.84
CA ASP A 340 -13.57 36.60 -32.19
C ASP A 340 -12.21 37.27 -32.33
N LEU A 341 -11.74 38.01 -31.31
CA LEU A 341 -10.38 38.56 -31.31
C LEU A 341 -9.30 37.48 -31.22
N TYR A 342 -9.50 36.45 -30.41
CA TYR A 342 -8.62 35.28 -30.35
C TYR A 342 -8.56 34.55 -31.69
N ARG A 343 -9.70 34.42 -32.40
CA ARG A 343 -9.72 33.88 -33.77
C ARG A 343 -9.02 34.81 -34.77
N ALA A 344 -9.27 36.12 -34.68
CA ALA A 344 -8.69 37.12 -35.57
C ALA A 344 -7.16 37.13 -35.53
N THR A 345 -6.57 37.01 -34.32
CA THR A 345 -5.12 36.99 -34.07
C THR A 345 -4.51 35.58 -34.11
N LYS A 346 -5.26 34.58 -34.60
CA LYS A 346 -4.86 33.15 -34.65
C LYS A 346 -4.42 32.57 -33.30
N GLY A 347 -4.93 33.14 -32.20
CA GLY A 347 -4.63 32.78 -30.83
C GLY A 347 -3.54 33.63 -30.16
N PHE A 348 -3.35 34.88 -30.61
CA PHE A 348 -2.26 35.78 -30.15
C PHE A 348 -0.87 35.18 -30.37
N LYS A 349 -0.67 34.49 -31.50
CA LYS A 349 0.63 33.92 -31.88
C LYS A 349 1.65 35.01 -32.18
N ASP A 350 2.90 34.78 -31.83
CA ASP A 350 4.00 35.73 -32.07
C ASP A 350 4.23 36.01 -33.57
N THR A 351 3.80 35.11 -34.46
CA THR A 351 3.81 35.34 -35.92
C THR A 351 2.91 36.49 -36.39
N GLU A 352 1.94 36.92 -35.58
CA GLU A 352 1.11 38.09 -35.85
C GLU A 352 1.46 39.26 -34.92
N LEU A 353 2.51 39.18 -34.10
CA LEU A 353 2.95 40.27 -33.23
C LEU A 353 3.57 41.39 -34.06
N ILE A 354 2.98 42.59 -34.04
CA ILE A 354 3.44 43.75 -34.81
C ILE A 354 4.14 44.80 -33.95
N GLY A 355 3.97 44.78 -32.63
CA GLY A 355 4.72 45.60 -31.68
C GLY A 355 4.55 45.13 -30.23
N ALA A 356 5.51 45.45 -29.36
CA ALA A 356 5.46 45.15 -27.94
C ALA A 356 6.19 46.24 -27.14
N GLY A 357 5.73 46.54 -25.93
CA GLY A 357 6.34 47.51 -25.02
C GLY A 357 5.62 47.52 -23.65
N GLY A 358 5.91 48.52 -22.81
CA GLY A 358 5.35 48.61 -21.45
C GLY A 358 3.81 48.61 -21.40
N PHE A 359 3.17 49.22 -22.40
CA PHE A 359 1.70 49.26 -22.57
C PHE A 359 1.09 47.97 -23.18
N GLY A 360 1.87 46.89 -23.24
CA GLY A 360 1.45 45.57 -23.71
C GLY A 360 1.91 45.20 -25.13
N LYS A 361 1.19 44.24 -25.74
CA LYS A 361 1.54 43.62 -27.03
C LYS A 361 0.46 43.90 -28.07
N VAL A 362 0.86 44.31 -29.28
CA VAL A 362 -0.06 44.60 -30.40
C VAL A 362 0.06 43.51 -31.44
N TYR A 363 -1.07 42.88 -31.77
CA TYR A 363 -1.17 41.79 -32.74
C TYR A 363 -1.96 42.23 -33.96
N ARG A 364 -1.52 41.82 -35.14
CA ARG A 364 -2.32 41.86 -36.36
C ARG A 364 -3.46 40.84 -36.26
N GLY A 365 -4.63 41.19 -36.78
CA GLY A 365 -5.76 40.28 -36.84
C GLY A 365 -6.67 40.55 -38.04
N VAL A 366 -7.48 39.54 -38.38
CA VAL A 366 -8.54 39.65 -39.40
C VAL A 366 -9.86 39.27 -38.76
N LEU A 367 -10.78 40.23 -38.62
CA LEU A 367 -12.06 40.00 -37.95
C LEU A 367 -12.88 38.91 -38.67
N PRO A 368 -13.37 37.85 -37.97
CA PRO A 368 -13.98 36.69 -38.63
C PRO A 368 -15.17 37.03 -39.53
N SER A 369 -16.02 37.97 -39.09
CA SER A 369 -17.29 38.32 -39.73
C SER A 369 -17.15 39.33 -40.86
N SER A 370 -16.36 40.40 -40.68
CA SER A 370 -16.21 41.49 -41.67
C SER A 370 -14.99 41.33 -42.59
N LYS A 371 -14.07 40.41 -42.27
CA LYS A 371 -12.73 40.27 -42.90
C LYS A 371 -11.85 41.53 -42.81
N GLN A 372 -12.22 42.53 -42.01
CA GLN A 372 -11.42 43.74 -41.79
C GLN A 372 -10.10 43.40 -41.09
N LEU A 373 -9.02 44.02 -41.57
CA LEU A 373 -7.70 43.99 -40.95
C LEU A 373 -7.66 44.96 -39.77
N VAL A 374 -7.25 44.47 -38.61
CA VAL A 374 -7.21 45.23 -37.35
C VAL A 374 -5.90 45.02 -36.61
N ALA A 375 -5.56 45.98 -35.75
CA ALA A 375 -4.51 45.87 -34.75
C ALA A 375 -5.16 45.67 -33.36
N VAL A 376 -4.92 44.52 -32.73
CA VAL A 376 -5.43 44.18 -31.39
C VAL A 376 -4.33 44.40 -30.36
N LYS A 377 -4.40 45.50 -29.61
CA LYS A 377 -3.52 45.82 -28.49
C LYS A 377 -4.01 45.10 -27.24
N LYS A 378 -3.27 44.09 -26.80
CA LYS A 378 -3.42 43.42 -25.50
C LYS A 378 -2.61 44.18 -24.45
N VAL A 379 -3.31 44.89 -23.57
CA VAL A 379 -2.70 45.67 -22.48
C VAL A 379 -2.15 44.71 -21.43
N SER A 380 -0.99 45.06 -20.86
CA SER A 380 -0.35 44.36 -19.73
C SER A 380 -1.26 44.39 -18.48
N HIS A 381 -1.18 43.34 -17.66
CA HIS A 381 -2.19 43.07 -16.63
C HIS A 381 -1.83 43.67 -15.25
N ASP A 382 -0.57 44.02 -15.03
CA ASP A 382 0.05 43.80 -13.71
C ASP A 382 -0.02 45.00 -12.75
N SER A 383 -1.06 45.84 -12.86
CA SER A 383 -1.33 46.89 -11.88
C SER A 383 -2.76 47.45 -11.94
N LYS A 384 -3.16 48.19 -10.88
CA LYS A 384 -4.33 49.08 -10.89
C LYS A 384 -4.23 50.22 -11.92
N GLN A 385 -3.04 50.47 -12.49
CA GLN A 385 -2.80 51.53 -13.46
C GLN A 385 -3.20 51.10 -14.88
N GLY A 386 -2.94 49.86 -15.30
CA GLY A 386 -3.33 49.37 -16.62
C GLY A 386 -4.84 49.45 -16.90
N MET A 387 -5.68 49.31 -15.86
CA MET A 387 -7.12 49.55 -15.96
C MET A 387 -7.45 51.04 -16.18
N LYS A 388 -6.78 51.96 -15.47
CA LYS A 388 -6.98 53.41 -15.65
C LYS A 388 -6.58 53.83 -17.06
N GLU A 389 -5.46 53.33 -17.56
CA GLU A 389 -4.98 53.57 -18.92
C GLU A 389 -5.95 53.02 -19.97
N PHE A 390 -6.42 51.77 -19.82
CA PHE A 390 -7.42 51.17 -20.70
C PHE A 390 -8.73 51.97 -20.77
N VAL A 391 -9.26 52.40 -19.62
CA VAL A 391 -10.48 53.23 -19.57
C VAL A 391 -10.25 54.63 -20.13
N ALA A 392 -9.11 55.27 -19.83
CA ALA A 392 -8.75 56.58 -20.38
C ALA A 392 -8.57 56.55 -21.90
N GLU A 393 -7.96 55.49 -22.45
CA GLU A 393 -7.76 55.27 -23.88
C GLU A 393 -9.12 55.06 -24.58
N ILE A 394 -10.04 54.28 -24.00
CA ILE A 394 -11.42 54.14 -24.52
C ILE A 394 -12.19 55.46 -24.46
N ALA A 395 -12.19 56.14 -23.31
CA ALA A 395 -12.97 57.36 -23.11
C ALA A 395 -12.49 58.52 -23.99
N SER A 396 -11.18 58.63 -24.22
CA SER A 396 -10.57 59.68 -25.03
C SER A 396 -10.61 59.35 -26.52
N MET A 397 -10.09 58.18 -26.93
CA MET A 397 -9.97 57.82 -28.35
C MET A 397 -11.28 57.32 -28.97
N GLY A 398 -12.22 56.81 -28.17
CA GLY A 398 -13.51 56.31 -28.65
C GLY A 398 -14.40 57.37 -29.30
N ARG A 399 -14.16 58.66 -29.00
CA ARG A 399 -14.90 59.81 -29.58
C ARG A 399 -14.09 60.63 -30.58
N LEU A 400 -12.77 60.45 -30.65
CA LEU A 400 -11.90 61.19 -31.56
C LEU A 400 -11.88 60.51 -32.93
N ARG A 401 -12.45 61.18 -33.94
CA ARG A 401 -12.34 60.81 -35.35
C ARG A 401 -11.61 61.90 -36.10
N HIS A 402 -10.39 61.63 -36.56
CA HIS A 402 -9.59 62.59 -37.32
C HIS A 402 -8.68 61.85 -38.30
N MET A 403 -8.47 62.42 -39.50
CA MET A 403 -7.69 61.79 -40.59
C MET A 403 -6.26 61.39 -40.17
N ASN A 404 -5.68 62.13 -39.23
CA ASN A 404 -4.31 61.93 -38.74
C ASN A 404 -4.22 61.17 -37.39
N LEU A 405 -5.30 60.51 -36.94
CA LEU A 405 -5.31 59.68 -35.73
C LEU A 405 -5.76 58.25 -36.08
N VAL A 406 -5.12 57.25 -35.48
CA VAL A 406 -5.51 55.85 -35.67
C VAL A 406 -6.83 55.60 -34.94
N GLN A 407 -7.86 55.18 -35.68
CA GLN A 407 -9.20 55.00 -35.14
C GLN A 407 -9.26 53.81 -34.16
N LEU A 408 -9.75 54.06 -32.95
CA LEU A 408 -10.23 53.01 -32.05
C LEU A 408 -11.58 52.49 -32.60
N LEU A 409 -11.61 51.24 -33.02
CA LEU A 409 -12.80 50.56 -33.54
C LEU A 409 -13.65 49.98 -32.41
N GLY A 410 -13.01 49.55 -31.32
CA GLY A 410 -13.68 48.86 -30.24
C GLY A 410 -12.75 48.29 -29.19
N TYR A 411 -13.33 47.53 -28.25
CA TYR A 411 -12.59 46.94 -27.13
C TYR A 411 -13.19 45.59 -26.73
N CYS A 412 -12.43 44.82 -25.95
CA CYS A 412 -12.89 43.61 -25.29
C CYS A 412 -12.31 43.55 -23.87
N ARG A 413 -13.17 43.28 -22.88
CA ARG A 413 -12.81 43.12 -21.48
C ARG A 413 -13.32 41.79 -20.96
N ARG A 414 -12.43 41.02 -20.32
CA ARG A 414 -12.71 39.75 -19.64
C ARG A 414 -11.70 39.55 -18.51
N ARG A 415 -11.98 38.69 -17.52
CA ARG A 415 -11.08 38.37 -16.39
C ARG A 415 -9.60 38.30 -16.80
N GLY A 416 -8.79 39.26 -16.32
CA GLY A 416 -7.36 39.40 -16.64
C GLY A 416 -7.02 40.04 -18.00
N GLU A 417 -7.89 39.92 -19.00
CA GLU A 417 -7.65 40.35 -20.37
C GLU A 417 -8.24 41.75 -20.66
N MET A 418 -7.42 42.66 -21.18
CA MET A 418 -7.81 44.01 -21.62
C MET A 418 -7.33 44.21 -23.06
N LEU A 419 -8.25 44.26 -24.02
CA LEU A 419 -7.95 44.32 -25.45
C LEU A 419 -8.57 45.56 -26.08
N LEU A 420 -7.78 46.33 -26.82
CA LEU A 420 -8.23 47.44 -27.67
C LEU A 420 -8.07 47.05 -29.13
N VAL A 421 -9.02 47.46 -29.96
CA VAL A 421 -9.08 47.11 -31.39
C VAL A 421 -8.99 48.38 -32.21
N TYR A 422 -7.91 48.52 -32.96
CA TYR A 422 -7.60 49.66 -33.82
C TYR A 422 -7.62 49.28 -35.30
N ASP A 423 -7.75 50.27 -36.18
CA ASP A 423 -7.41 50.08 -37.59
C ASP A 423 -5.94 49.64 -37.75
N TYR A 424 -5.71 48.73 -38.71
CA TYR A 424 -4.37 48.24 -39.01
C TYR A 424 -3.57 49.25 -39.85
N MET A 425 -2.40 49.66 -39.36
CA MET A 425 -1.49 50.58 -40.07
C MET A 425 -0.50 49.81 -40.96
N PRO A 426 -0.69 49.73 -42.29
CA PRO A 426 0.11 48.87 -43.16
C PRO A 426 1.58 49.32 -43.29
N ASN A 427 1.87 50.60 -43.07
CA ASN A 427 3.21 51.17 -43.18
C ASN A 427 4.04 51.04 -41.89
N GLY A 428 3.49 50.42 -40.84
CA GLY A 428 4.15 50.29 -39.54
C GLY A 428 4.20 51.58 -38.73
N SER A 429 5.05 51.59 -37.71
CA SER A 429 5.18 52.67 -36.73
C SER A 429 6.36 53.60 -37.03
N LEU A 430 6.29 54.83 -36.52
CA LEU A 430 7.32 55.84 -36.77
C LEU A 430 8.68 55.46 -36.17
N ASP A 431 8.73 54.70 -35.07
CA ASP A 431 10.00 54.18 -34.52
C ASP A 431 10.69 53.23 -35.51
N LYS A 432 9.96 52.32 -36.16
CA LYS A 432 10.50 51.45 -37.21
C LYS A 432 10.94 52.26 -38.43
N PHE A 433 10.25 53.36 -38.74
CA PHE A 433 10.65 54.26 -39.81
C PHE A 433 11.96 55.01 -39.47
N LEU A 434 12.10 55.52 -38.25
CA LEU A 434 13.26 56.27 -37.76
C LEU A 434 14.50 55.41 -37.48
N PHE A 435 14.32 54.18 -37.00
CA PHE A 435 15.41 53.29 -36.57
C PHE A 435 15.63 52.09 -37.50
N SER A 436 14.94 52.02 -38.64
CA SER A 436 15.39 51.15 -39.74
C SER A 436 16.70 51.66 -40.34
N ASN A 437 17.50 50.75 -40.91
CA ASN A 437 18.71 51.09 -41.69
C ASN A 437 18.42 51.88 -42.99
N LYS A 438 17.19 52.39 -43.20
CA LYS A 438 16.81 53.30 -44.28
C LYS A 438 16.76 54.74 -43.76
N LYS A 439 17.94 55.39 -43.73
CA LYS A 439 18.24 56.77 -43.29
C LYS A 439 17.05 57.75 -43.19
N ARG A 440 16.75 58.21 -41.96
CA ARG A 440 16.33 59.59 -41.60
C ARG A 440 16.60 59.83 -40.11
N TYR A 441 17.31 60.89 -39.77
CA TYR A 441 17.98 61.06 -38.46
C TYR A 441 17.13 61.81 -37.40
N LEU A 442 17.33 61.45 -36.12
CA LEU A 442 17.05 62.27 -34.93
C LEU A 442 18.29 62.23 -34.01
N ASN A 443 18.51 63.28 -33.20
CA ASN A 443 19.79 63.57 -32.57
C ASN A 443 19.95 63.05 -31.12
N TRP A 444 21.19 63.15 -30.61
CA TRP A 444 21.74 62.29 -29.54
C TRP A 444 21.36 62.65 -28.09
N ALA A 445 20.62 63.74 -27.85
CA ALA A 445 20.46 64.34 -26.52
C ALA A 445 19.41 63.67 -25.59
N GLN A 446 18.94 62.45 -25.89
CA GLN A 446 17.72 61.88 -25.28
C GLN A 446 17.85 60.41 -24.82
N ARG A 447 19.06 59.89 -24.56
CA ARG A 447 19.27 58.43 -24.38
C ARG A 447 20.33 58.02 -23.33
N SER A 448 20.04 58.19 -22.05
CA SER A 448 20.73 57.46 -20.96
C SER A 448 19.88 57.38 -19.70
N GLU A 449 19.63 56.16 -19.20
CA GLU A 449 19.51 55.75 -17.77
C GLU A 449 18.81 54.38 -17.66
N ASP A 450 19.53 53.37 -17.15
CA ASP A 450 19.10 52.32 -16.17
C ASP A 450 20.10 51.14 -16.18
N GLU A 451 20.98 51.04 -15.17
CA GLU A 451 22.02 49.98 -15.07
C GLU A 451 21.83 48.98 -13.89
N ASN A 452 20.82 49.16 -13.04
CA ASN A 452 20.73 48.50 -11.73
C ASN A 452 19.73 47.33 -11.62
N GLN A 453 19.36 46.68 -12.72
CA GLN A 453 18.47 45.50 -12.70
C GLN A 453 19.09 44.29 -13.40
N PHE A 454 19.23 43.18 -12.66
CA PHE A 454 19.77 41.92 -13.17
C PHE A 454 18.74 40.79 -13.01
N ILE A 455 18.53 40.00 -14.08
CA ILE A 455 17.63 38.82 -14.07
C ILE A 455 18.35 37.68 -14.80
N TYR A 456 18.57 36.56 -14.11
CA TYR A 456 19.16 35.34 -14.68
C TYR A 456 18.11 34.22 -14.79
N ASN A 457 17.63 34.00 -16.01
CA ASN A 457 16.77 32.85 -16.34
C ASN A 457 17.65 31.67 -16.75
N GLY A 458 18.35 31.09 -15.76
CA GLY A 458 19.46 30.16 -15.97
C GLY A 458 20.81 30.88 -16.04
N PHE A 459 21.89 30.19 -15.67
CA PHE A 459 23.22 30.76 -15.48
C PHE A 459 24.14 30.66 -16.72
N HIS A 460 23.60 30.29 -17.89
CA HIS A 460 24.40 30.17 -19.11
C HIS A 460 24.93 31.55 -19.54
N GLY A 461 26.26 31.73 -19.52
CA GLY A 461 26.89 33.03 -19.76
C GLY A 461 26.68 34.07 -18.64
N ALA A 462 26.22 33.66 -17.45
CA ALA A 462 26.08 34.58 -16.32
C ALA A 462 27.44 35.11 -15.86
N ASN A 463 27.49 36.40 -15.49
CA ASN A 463 28.72 37.09 -15.12
C ASN A 463 29.08 36.81 -13.65
N LEU A 464 29.38 35.55 -13.35
CA LEU A 464 29.74 35.09 -12.02
C LEU A 464 31.25 34.85 -11.89
N TYR A 465 31.76 35.07 -10.68
CA TYR A 465 33.02 34.54 -10.18
C TYR A 465 32.69 33.28 -9.36
N LEU A 466 33.35 32.16 -9.65
CA LEU A 466 33.15 30.89 -8.96
C LEU A 466 34.43 30.52 -8.20
N ASP A 467 34.27 29.98 -7.00
CA ASP A 467 35.37 29.55 -6.13
C ASP A 467 34.98 28.25 -5.38
N GLY A 468 35.94 27.53 -4.80
CA GLY A 468 35.75 26.20 -4.25
C GLY A 468 35.25 25.20 -5.30
N VAL A 469 34.26 24.37 -4.96
CA VAL A 469 33.69 23.34 -5.86
C VAL A 469 32.49 23.79 -6.71
N ALA A 470 32.26 25.09 -6.86
CA ALA A 470 31.13 25.61 -7.64
C ALA A 470 31.36 25.53 -9.16
N GLN A 471 30.34 25.13 -9.91
CA GLN A 471 30.38 25.03 -11.38
C GLN A 471 29.03 25.31 -12.04
N ILE A 472 29.04 25.82 -13.27
CA ILE A 472 27.84 26.01 -14.09
C ILE A 472 27.78 24.90 -15.14
N HIS A 473 26.70 24.14 -15.15
CA HIS A 473 26.46 23.05 -16.09
C HIS A 473 26.08 23.54 -17.48
N PRO A 474 26.29 22.73 -18.55
CA PRO A 474 25.88 23.07 -19.92
C PRO A 474 24.39 23.39 -20.07
N ASN A 475 23.53 22.84 -19.21
CA ASN A 475 22.10 23.12 -19.16
C ASN A 475 21.72 24.42 -18.43
N GLY A 476 22.70 25.21 -17.97
CA GLY A 476 22.50 26.48 -17.28
C GLY A 476 22.22 26.38 -15.78
N LEU A 477 22.39 25.22 -15.14
CA LEU A 477 22.29 25.07 -13.68
C LEU A 477 23.60 25.42 -12.98
N LEU A 478 23.53 26.19 -11.90
CA LEU A 478 24.65 26.43 -10.99
C LEU A 478 24.65 25.35 -9.90
N GLN A 479 25.74 24.58 -9.80
CA GLN A 479 25.99 23.59 -8.75
C GLN A 479 27.04 24.15 -7.77
N LEU A 480 26.81 23.99 -6.47
CA LEU A 480 27.66 24.57 -5.41
C LEU A 480 28.40 23.52 -4.54
N THR A 481 28.09 22.22 -4.65
CA THR A 481 28.87 21.13 -4.03
C THR A 481 28.88 19.89 -4.92
N ASN A 482 29.84 19.01 -4.68
CA ASN A 482 30.01 17.74 -5.38
C ASN A 482 29.80 16.54 -4.42
N SER A 483 29.67 15.32 -4.94
CA SER A 483 29.42 14.11 -4.14
C SER A 483 30.64 13.55 -3.40
N SER A 484 31.79 14.22 -3.45
CA SER A 484 33.05 13.82 -2.85
C SER A 484 33.44 14.70 -1.66
N LYS A 485 33.28 14.17 -0.43
CA LYS A 485 33.71 14.78 0.86
C LYS A 485 33.03 16.13 1.20
N GLN A 486 33.34 16.64 2.40
CA GLN A 486 32.79 17.88 2.97
C GLN A 486 33.40 19.14 2.32
N GLU A 487 33.12 19.35 1.04
CA GLU A 487 33.69 20.45 0.24
C GLU A 487 32.62 21.53 -0.06
N ILE A 488 33.06 22.80 -0.06
CA ILE A 488 32.19 23.99 -0.15
C ILE A 488 32.51 24.73 -1.46
N GLY A 489 31.48 25.18 -2.18
CA GLY A 489 31.62 25.88 -3.47
C GLY A 489 30.82 27.17 -3.51
N HIS A 490 31.49 28.23 -3.94
CA HIS A 490 31.11 29.63 -3.83
C HIS A 490 30.77 30.22 -5.20
N ALA A 491 29.74 31.05 -5.30
CA ALA A 491 29.38 31.75 -6.54
C ALA A 491 28.99 33.20 -6.26
N PHE A 492 29.65 34.14 -6.93
CA PHE A 492 29.52 35.57 -6.70
C PHE A 492 29.21 36.35 -7.98
N TYR A 493 28.40 37.41 -7.89
CA TYR A 493 28.26 38.36 -9.00
C TYR A 493 29.57 39.14 -9.18
N ARG A 494 30.10 39.22 -10.41
CA ARG A 494 31.48 39.68 -10.65
C ARG A 494 31.70 41.18 -10.44
N LEU A 495 30.67 42.01 -10.61
CA LEU A 495 30.76 43.46 -10.42
C LEU A 495 30.19 43.85 -9.04
N PRO A 496 30.82 44.77 -8.29
CA PRO A 496 30.25 45.26 -7.05
C PRO A 496 28.93 45.99 -7.32
N ILE A 497 27.91 45.71 -6.50
CA ILE A 497 26.65 46.45 -6.54
C ILE A 497 26.79 47.68 -5.65
N ILE A 498 26.76 48.86 -6.26
CA ILE A 498 26.92 50.13 -5.55
C ILE A 498 25.58 50.56 -4.94
N PHE A 499 25.47 50.44 -3.62
CA PHE A 499 24.33 50.94 -2.87
C PHE A 499 24.49 52.46 -2.59
N ASN A 500 23.98 53.28 -3.50
CA ASN A 500 24.03 54.74 -3.38
C ASN A 500 23.23 55.26 -2.16
N ALA A 501 23.92 55.52 -1.05
CA ALA A 501 23.41 56.34 0.04
C ALA A 501 23.54 57.83 -0.32
N SER A 502 22.45 58.60 -0.25
CA SER A 502 22.53 60.04 -0.48
C SER A 502 23.33 60.75 0.62
N SER A 503 24.00 61.84 0.28
CA SER A 503 24.85 62.65 1.18
C SER A 503 24.11 63.44 2.25
N SER A 504 22.84 63.12 2.54
CA SER A 504 21.92 63.92 3.35
C SER A 504 21.99 63.71 4.87
N GLY A 505 22.91 62.87 5.37
CA GLY A 505 23.15 62.69 6.81
C GLY A 505 22.05 61.99 7.61
N LEU A 506 20.92 61.67 6.98
CA LEU A 506 19.83 60.87 7.54
C LEU A 506 20.09 59.37 7.28
N PRO A 507 19.74 58.46 8.22
CA PRO A 507 19.89 57.03 7.99
C PRO A 507 18.88 56.56 6.93
N GLN A 508 19.34 56.41 5.69
CA GLN A 508 18.55 55.82 4.61
C GLN A 508 18.58 54.29 4.75
N THR A 509 17.39 53.69 4.82
CA THR A 509 17.23 52.24 4.68
C THR A 509 17.51 51.83 3.24
N LEU A 510 18.61 51.10 3.04
CA LEU A 510 18.86 50.37 1.80
C LEU A 510 17.91 49.16 1.75
N SER A 511 17.16 49.03 0.66
CA SER A 511 16.26 47.91 0.41
C SER A 511 16.71 47.15 -0.84
N PHE A 512 16.96 45.86 -0.70
CA PHE A 512 17.14 44.93 -1.81
C PHE A 512 16.09 43.82 -1.72
N SER A 513 15.83 43.15 -2.84
CA SER A 513 15.03 41.93 -2.89
C SER A 513 15.76 40.91 -3.75
N ALA A 514 16.01 39.73 -3.20
CA ALA A 514 16.60 38.61 -3.92
C ALA A 514 15.60 37.46 -3.95
N ASN A 515 15.26 37.00 -5.16
CA ASN A 515 14.40 35.84 -5.39
C ASN A 515 15.24 34.80 -6.13
N PHE A 516 15.37 33.60 -5.58
CA PHE A 516 16.10 32.50 -6.19
C PHE A 516 15.36 31.18 -5.98
N ILE A 517 15.53 30.26 -6.93
CA ILE A 517 14.98 28.90 -6.88
C ILE A 517 16.17 27.96 -6.84
N PHE A 518 16.19 27.05 -5.88
CA PHE A 518 17.23 26.05 -5.70
C PHE A 518 16.63 24.64 -5.59
N SER A 519 17.44 23.65 -5.93
CA SER A 519 17.15 22.23 -5.75
C SER A 519 18.47 21.53 -5.47
N MET A 520 18.43 20.49 -4.66
CA MET A 520 19.62 19.75 -4.23
C MET A 520 19.26 18.25 -4.23
N VAL A 521 20.25 17.35 -4.34
CA VAL A 521 20.06 15.88 -4.27
C VAL A 521 20.99 15.22 -3.22
N PRO A 522 20.49 14.47 -2.22
CA PRO A 522 21.31 13.89 -1.15
C PRO A 522 22.01 12.59 -1.60
N ILE A 523 23.20 12.32 -1.05
CA ILE A 523 24.06 11.18 -1.44
C ILE A 523 23.66 9.89 -0.72
N ILE A 524 23.29 9.97 0.56
CA ILE A 524 22.85 8.85 1.39
C ILE A 524 21.40 9.13 1.84
N PRO A 525 20.44 8.22 1.60
CA PRO A 525 19.10 8.35 2.14
C PRO A 525 19.13 8.42 3.68
N ASN A 526 18.33 9.33 4.25
CA ASN A 526 18.10 9.49 5.69
C ASN A 526 19.25 10.08 6.55
N LEU A 527 20.31 10.67 5.97
CA LEU A 527 21.22 11.58 6.69
C LEU A 527 20.97 13.05 6.30
N SER A 528 20.99 13.95 7.29
CA SER A 528 20.94 15.40 7.11
C SER A 528 22.31 15.98 6.76
N GLY A 529 22.36 16.85 5.75
CA GLY A 529 23.49 17.74 5.47
C GLY A 529 23.33 19.11 6.14
N HIS A 530 24.33 19.97 5.99
CA HIS A 530 24.28 21.38 6.49
C HIS A 530 23.42 22.25 5.54
N GLY A 531 23.22 23.55 5.85
CA GLY A 531 22.18 24.46 5.28
C GLY A 531 22.58 25.43 4.15
N ILE A 532 21.58 26.04 3.48
CA ILE A 532 21.78 26.98 2.34
C ILE A 532 21.82 28.42 2.86
N ALA A 533 22.76 29.24 2.38
CA ALA A 533 22.94 30.61 2.85
C ALA A 533 22.99 31.61 1.67
N PHE A 534 22.41 32.79 1.86
CA PHE A 534 22.56 33.96 0.97
C PHE A 534 23.34 35.03 1.71
N THR A 535 24.40 35.59 1.11
CA THR A 535 25.22 36.62 1.77
C THR A 535 25.47 37.87 0.93
N ILE A 536 25.64 38.99 1.65
CA ILE A 536 26.07 40.30 1.17
C ILE A 536 27.38 40.64 1.92
N SER A 537 28.46 40.84 1.17
CA SER A 537 29.83 41.00 1.67
C SER A 537 30.53 42.21 1.07
N PRO A 538 31.36 42.95 1.84
CA PRO A 538 32.24 43.98 1.29
C PRO A 538 33.51 43.46 0.59
N SER A 539 33.73 42.13 0.53
CA SER A 539 34.93 41.50 -0.03
C SER A 539 34.63 40.19 -0.75
N LEU A 540 35.42 39.89 -1.79
CA LEU A 540 35.49 38.58 -2.44
C LEU A 540 36.46 37.61 -1.73
N ASN A 541 37.41 38.13 -0.96
CA ASN A 541 38.42 37.33 -0.27
C ASN A 541 37.90 36.94 1.12
N PHE A 542 37.76 35.64 1.35
CA PHE A 542 37.45 35.01 2.63
C PHE A 542 38.36 33.80 2.86
N SER A 543 38.73 33.50 4.10
CA SER A 543 39.33 32.21 4.45
C SER A 543 38.25 31.14 4.71
N GLN A 544 38.56 29.88 4.39
CA GLN A 544 37.66 28.75 4.73
C GLN A 544 37.39 28.66 6.25
N ALA A 545 38.32 29.12 7.08
CA ALA A 545 38.19 29.14 8.54
C ALA A 545 37.14 30.16 9.03
N GLU A 546 37.09 31.35 8.43
CA GLU A 546 36.05 32.35 8.75
C GLU A 546 34.66 31.83 8.39
N VAL A 547 34.50 31.20 7.21
CA VAL A 547 33.22 30.62 6.78
C VAL A 547 32.77 29.48 7.70
N ALA A 548 33.69 28.61 8.13
CA ALA A 548 33.38 27.51 9.06
C ALA A 548 33.01 28.00 10.48
N GLN A 549 33.51 29.16 10.91
CA GLN A 549 33.18 29.77 12.20
C GLN A 549 31.74 30.28 12.28
N TYR A 550 31.21 30.83 11.17
CA TYR A 550 29.80 31.26 11.11
C TYR A 550 28.81 30.10 10.97
N LEU A 551 29.23 28.98 10.35
CA LEU A 551 28.42 27.76 10.17
C LEU A 551 28.58 26.73 11.30
N GLY A 552 29.07 27.13 12.48
CA GLY A 552 29.07 26.31 13.70
C GLY A 552 30.01 25.10 13.72
N LEU A 553 30.95 24.97 12.78
CA LEU A 553 31.77 23.76 12.60
C LEU A 553 33.03 23.67 13.49
N LEU A 554 33.26 24.64 14.39
CA LEU A 554 34.35 24.62 15.36
C LEU A 554 33.85 24.87 16.78
N ASN A 555 33.83 23.81 17.57
CA ASN A 555 33.69 23.89 19.01
C ASN A 555 34.98 24.47 19.61
N LEU A 556 34.96 25.76 20.02
CA LEU A 556 35.75 26.26 21.15
C LEU A 556 35.36 27.70 21.54
N SER A 557 35.34 27.91 22.85
CA SER A 557 35.23 29.16 23.59
C SER A 557 36.03 30.35 23.04
N ASN A 558 35.43 31.55 23.16
CA ASN A 558 36.09 32.86 23.35
C ASN A 558 37.42 33.09 22.62
N ASN A 559 37.35 33.71 21.43
CA ASN A 559 38.20 34.86 21.10
C ASN A 559 37.54 35.66 19.97
N GLY A 560 37.53 36.99 20.08
CA GLY A 560 36.71 37.86 19.24
C GLY A 560 37.33 38.18 17.87
N LEU A 561 36.47 38.38 16.88
CA LEU A 561 36.81 39.08 15.64
C LEU A 561 35.87 40.29 15.45
N THR A 562 36.45 41.47 15.63
CA THR A 562 35.83 42.77 15.35
C THR A 562 36.19 43.22 13.95
N SER A 563 35.22 43.38 13.03
CA SER A 563 35.20 44.43 11.96
C SER A 563 34.25 44.19 10.78
N ASN A 564 33.75 42.98 10.51
CA ASN A 564 33.25 42.66 9.16
C ASN A 564 31.72 42.83 8.99
N HIS A 565 31.33 43.72 8.07
CA HIS A 565 29.95 44.02 7.67
C HIS A 565 29.30 42.93 6.80
N LEU A 566 29.31 41.67 7.27
CA LEU A 566 28.64 40.56 6.59
C LEU A 566 27.15 40.53 6.96
N LEU A 567 26.27 40.54 5.96
CA LEU A 567 24.89 40.11 6.13
C LEU A 567 24.75 38.70 5.56
N ALA A 568 24.41 37.74 6.41
CA ALA A 568 24.10 36.38 6.00
C ALA A 568 22.66 36.03 6.42
N VAL A 569 21.94 35.33 5.55
CA VAL A 569 20.69 34.66 5.91
C VAL A 569 20.87 33.17 5.66
N GLU A 570 20.92 32.43 6.75
CA GLU A 570 21.06 30.98 6.79
C GLU A 570 19.67 30.31 6.82
N LEU A 571 19.58 29.17 6.14
CA LEU A 571 18.40 28.32 6.09
C LEU A 571 18.83 26.90 6.48
N ASP A 572 18.62 26.56 7.76
CA ASP A 572 19.00 25.30 8.40
C ASP A 572 17.79 24.35 8.59
N THR A 573 18.05 23.07 8.92
CA THR A 573 17.04 22.01 9.05
C THR A 573 16.96 21.41 10.45
N ILE A 574 15.90 21.74 11.21
CA ILE A 574 15.56 21.11 12.49
C ILE A 574 14.47 20.04 12.28
N ARG A 575 14.63 18.85 12.89
CA ARG A 575 13.61 17.78 12.88
C ARG A 575 12.45 18.13 13.83
N SER A 576 11.21 18.07 13.33
CA SER A 576 9.99 17.99 14.15
C SER A 576 9.29 16.65 13.90
N PRO A 577 8.85 15.91 14.94
CA PRO A 577 8.15 14.63 14.78
C PRO A 577 6.69 14.77 14.30
N GLU A 578 6.15 15.98 14.16
CA GLU A 578 4.75 16.23 13.75
C GLU A 578 4.57 16.54 12.25
N PHE A 579 5.64 16.58 11.46
CA PHE A 579 5.60 16.96 10.04
C PHE A 579 6.28 15.93 9.12
N ASP A 580 5.71 14.73 9.06
CA ASP A 580 6.20 13.60 8.26
C ASP A 580 5.77 13.69 6.77
N ASP A 581 5.88 14.88 6.16
CA ASP A 581 5.13 15.20 4.92
C ASP A 581 5.81 16.25 3.99
N GLY A 582 7.16 16.23 3.93
CA GLY A 582 7.97 16.53 2.73
C GLY A 582 7.76 17.79 1.88
N LYS A 583 7.39 18.95 2.46
CA LYS A 583 7.06 20.18 1.70
C LYS A 583 8.22 21.16 1.48
N CYS A 584 8.14 21.89 0.37
CA CYS A 584 9.07 22.96 -0.01
C CYS A 584 8.63 24.32 0.56
N LEU A 585 9.59 25.15 0.98
CA LEU A 585 9.37 26.51 1.51
C LEU A 585 9.81 27.56 0.47
N VAL A 586 8.87 28.40 0.01
CA VAL A 586 9.21 29.66 -0.65
C VAL A 586 9.57 30.66 0.44
N THR A 587 10.82 31.12 0.46
CA THR A 587 11.29 32.16 1.38
C THR A 587 11.49 33.47 0.64
N GLN A 588 10.72 34.49 1.04
CA GLN A 588 10.99 35.88 0.66
C GLN A 588 11.74 36.53 1.82
N ILE A 589 13.04 36.74 1.65
CA ILE A 589 13.87 37.43 2.63
C ILE A 589 13.68 38.94 2.40
N LEU A 590 12.89 39.58 3.25
CA LEU A 590 12.78 41.04 3.31
C LEU A 590 13.44 41.53 4.61
N TRP A 591 14.45 42.39 4.50
CA TRP A 591 15.02 43.01 5.69
C TRP A 591 15.43 44.47 5.49
N LEU A 592 15.40 45.21 6.60
CA LEU A 592 15.66 46.64 6.71
C LEU A 592 16.64 46.87 7.85
N LYS A 593 17.82 47.45 7.58
CA LYS A 593 18.67 48.05 8.63
C LYS A 593 18.75 49.56 8.45
N SER A 594 18.65 50.25 9.58
CA SER A 594 19.15 51.61 9.79
C SER A 594 20.47 51.51 10.55
N GLY A 595 21.52 52.22 10.13
CA GLY A 595 22.80 52.22 10.85
C GLY A 595 24.00 52.77 10.08
N SER A 596 24.03 54.10 9.94
CA SER A 596 25.20 55.01 9.78
C SER A 596 26.56 54.51 9.23
N ASN A 597 27.11 55.34 8.34
CA ASN A 597 28.51 55.47 7.91
C ASN A 597 29.00 54.56 6.77
N GLY A 598 28.84 55.08 5.55
CA GLY A 598 29.97 55.43 4.67
C GLY A 598 30.88 54.31 4.15
N GLN A 599 30.76 54.02 2.85
CA GLN A 599 31.50 53.01 2.07
C GLN A 599 31.21 51.56 2.45
N ASN A 600 30.48 50.86 1.59
CA ASN A 600 30.45 49.41 1.46
C ASN A 600 30.06 49.08 0.01
N ASP A 601 31.04 48.83 -0.86
CA ASP A 601 30.79 48.07 -2.09
C ASP A 601 30.33 46.65 -1.70
N VAL A 602 29.46 46.01 -2.48
CA VAL A 602 28.87 44.71 -2.08
C VAL A 602 29.00 43.64 -3.15
N VAL A 603 29.37 42.44 -2.70
CA VAL A 603 29.50 41.21 -3.47
C VAL A 603 28.70 40.07 -2.80
N LEU A 604 28.14 39.17 -3.60
CA LEU A 604 27.04 38.25 -3.25
C LEU A 604 27.51 36.79 -3.14
N ALA A 605 27.11 35.94 -2.18
CA ALA A 605 27.53 34.51 -2.16
C ALA A 605 26.43 33.48 -1.77
N ILE A 606 26.62 32.18 -2.10
CA ILE A 606 25.66 31.07 -1.89
C ILE A 606 26.33 29.70 -1.55
N PHE A 607 25.80 28.93 -0.56
CA PHE A 607 26.17 27.55 -0.06
C PHE A 607 24.90 26.71 0.30
N MET A 608 24.86 25.39 0.66
CA MET A 608 23.67 24.43 0.49
C MET A 608 23.13 23.48 1.65
N LEU A 609 21.84 22.99 1.52
CA LEU A 609 20.75 22.40 2.44
C LEU A 609 20.18 20.97 2.10
N PHE A 610 19.30 20.28 2.90
CA PHE A 610 18.47 19.09 2.43
C PHE A 610 17.07 18.65 3.00
N CYS A 611 16.06 18.36 2.12
CA CYS A 611 14.94 17.36 2.23
C CYS A 611 14.17 17.18 0.87
N THR A 612 13.08 16.38 0.78
CA THR A 612 12.27 16.05 -0.45
C THR A 612 10.75 15.88 -0.12
N GLN A 613 9.71 15.77 -0.99
CA GLN A 613 9.53 15.73 -2.48
C GLN A 613 8.03 15.99 -2.95
N ASN A 614 7.80 16.02 -4.29
CA ASN A 614 6.56 15.88 -5.10
C ASN A 614 5.40 16.94 -5.10
N ASN A 615 5.37 17.71 -6.21
CA ASN A 615 4.27 18.47 -6.84
C ASN A 615 3.46 19.52 -6.04
N VAL A 616 3.71 20.84 -6.28
CA VAL A 616 2.70 21.94 -6.30
C VAL A 616 3.22 23.17 -7.08
N VAL A 617 2.30 24.03 -7.55
CA VAL A 617 2.49 25.26 -8.37
C VAL A 617 2.46 26.55 -7.52
N LEU A 618 3.35 27.51 -7.80
CA LEU A 618 3.22 28.96 -7.49
C LEU A 618 4.25 29.72 -8.39
N ALA A 619 3.97 30.72 -9.23
CA ALA A 619 3.08 31.90 -9.22
C ALA A 619 3.65 33.13 -8.49
N ILE A 620 4.32 33.99 -9.27
CA ILE A 620 4.24 35.46 -9.19
C ILE A 620 3.87 35.94 -10.59
#